data_AF-A0A1M7Q7X5-F1
#
_entry.id   AF-A0A1M7Q7X5-F1
#
_cell.length_a   1.000
_cell.length_b   1.000
_cell.length_c   1.000
_cell.angle_alpha   90.00
_cell.angle_beta   90.00
_cell.angle_gamma   90.00
#
_symmetry.space_group_name_H-M   'P 1'
#
loop_
_entity.id
_entity.type
_entity.pdbx_description
1 polymer ?
#
loop_
_entity_poly.entity_id
_entity_poly.type
_entity_poly.pdbx_seq_one_letter_code
_entity_poly.pdbx_strand_id
1 'polypeptide(L)'
;MGRRIGVGAFLAAGALLAVPGTASAHGITGTGPSVASFLRAGFEHMLLGWDHLLFVAGVLILAGEVRRAVALISLFALGHSTTLVVAALAGWRVDALLVDVVIALSVVFVGVAGLLGGPRRWRWFAAVVFGFGLIHGLGLATRLQELGLPRDGLLARVLLFNVGVEAGQLVAIIGVLVLAGVAGRRPARWAPRWRLTSAGPGAAQPGPGAGAAQPAGWRPIGWRPVGQVGLVAAGLIAVWLIAVSWVDQRNAGAAFAASGCRMGDRSELLWAAPAAAVPKRFYGPDETAPDDALAYVVAEGYVVVEYSPRLTDRQVGRLREFITARDRIAAGAAEGQTEPLKAVTSYGTLTCPRFDLAALGYFVDRWSADPRSRPYQ
;
A
#
# COMPACT_ATOMS: atom_id res chain seq x y z
N MET A 1 -35.26 20.92 -4.12
CA MET A 1 -34.73 20.10 -3.00
C MET A 1 -33.71 19.07 -3.49
N GLY A 2 -32.66 19.49 -4.22
CA GLY A 2 -31.75 18.56 -4.94
C GLY A 2 -30.27 18.96 -4.93
N ARG A 3 -29.85 19.82 -3.99
CA ARG A 3 -28.50 20.41 -3.96
C ARG A 3 -27.52 19.73 -2.97
N ARG A 4 -27.97 18.72 -2.21
CA ARG A 4 -27.16 18.06 -1.16
C ARG A 4 -26.51 16.74 -1.59
N ILE A 5 -26.88 16.19 -2.74
CA ILE A 5 -26.44 14.84 -3.16
C ILE A 5 -25.04 14.86 -3.82
N GLY A 6 -24.61 15.98 -4.41
CA GLY A 6 -23.32 16.05 -5.15
C GLY A 6 -22.06 16.19 -4.27
N VAL A 7 -22.17 16.85 -3.12
CA VAL A 7 -21.05 16.96 -2.15
C VAL A 7 -20.99 15.69 -1.28
N GLY A 8 -22.15 15.12 -0.96
CA GLY A 8 -22.26 13.87 -0.20
C GLY A 8 -21.63 12.68 -0.90
N ALA A 9 -21.75 12.55 -2.22
CA ALA A 9 -21.16 11.42 -2.96
C ALA A 9 -19.62 11.45 -3.02
N PHE A 10 -19.00 12.64 -3.07
CA PHE A 10 -17.55 12.80 -3.10
C PHE A 10 -16.93 12.71 -1.71
N LEU A 11 -17.61 13.22 -0.68
CA LEU A 11 -17.25 13.00 0.72
C LEU A 11 -17.50 11.55 1.15
N ALA A 12 -18.52 10.88 0.60
CA ALA A 12 -18.76 9.46 0.81
C ALA A 12 -17.69 8.59 0.13
N ALA A 13 -17.16 8.99 -1.02
CA ALA A 13 -16.00 8.32 -1.63
C ALA A 13 -14.73 8.50 -0.77
N GLY A 14 -14.54 9.68 -0.17
CA GLY A 14 -13.47 9.92 0.82
C GLY A 14 -13.66 9.16 2.13
N ALA A 15 -14.90 8.97 2.58
CA ALA A 15 -15.22 8.22 3.80
C ALA A 15 -15.21 6.69 3.59
N LEU A 16 -15.50 6.20 2.39
CA LEU A 16 -15.31 4.77 2.04
C LEU A 16 -13.84 4.37 1.93
N LEU A 17 -12.91 5.32 1.80
CA LEU A 17 -11.47 5.08 1.90
C LEU A 17 -10.97 4.96 3.35
N ALA A 18 -11.84 5.17 4.34
CA ALA A 18 -11.54 4.98 5.77
C ALA A 18 -11.91 3.57 6.27
N VAL A 19 -12.10 2.60 5.37
CA VAL A 19 -12.13 1.18 5.76
C VAL A 19 -10.70 0.77 6.11
N PRO A 20 -10.46 0.09 7.25
CA PRO A 20 -9.13 -0.42 7.62
C PRO A 20 -8.72 -1.56 6.69
N GLY A 21 -8.32 -1.20 5.47
CA GLY A 21 -7.67 -2.05 4.48
C GLY A 21 -6.27 -1.52 4.13
N THR A 22 -5.70 -0.67 4.98
CA THR A 22 -4.42 0.04 4.79
C THR A 22 -3.19 -0.87 4.67
N ALA A 23 -3.37 -2.19 4.77
CA ALA A 23 -2.33 -3.19 4.48
C ALA A 23 -2.44 -3.82 3.07
N SER A 24 -3.55 -3.65 2.35
CA SER A 24 -3.77 -4.35 1.07
C SER A 24 -3.39 -3.55 -0.18
N ALA A 25 -3.21 -2.22 -0.08
CA ALA A 25 -2.98 -1.38 -1.25
C ALA A 25 -1.55 -1.45 -1.84
N HIS A 26 -0.57 -1.93 -1.05
CA HIS A 26 0.84 -2.02 -1.47
C HIS A 26 1.40 -3.45 -1.48
N GLY A 27 0.53 -4.46 -1.32
CA GLY A 27 0.92 -5.85 -1.49
C GLY A 27 1.00 -6.21 -2.97
N ILE A 28 2.07 -6.88 -3.39
CA ILE A 28 2.12 -7.51 -4.71
C ILE A 28 1.28 -8.79 -4.63
N THR A 29 0.06 -8.74 -5.14
CA THR A 29 -0.80 -9.92 -5.29
C THR A 29 -0.52 -10.55 -6.65
N GLY A 30 0.01 -11.78 -6.68
CA GLY A 30 0.29 -12.48 -7.94
C GLY A 30 1.75 -12.92 -8.09
N THR A 31 2.28 -13.65 -7.11
CA THR A 31 3.61 -14.28 -7.20
C THR A 31 3.54 -15.65 -7.86
N GLY A 32 2.81 -15.80 -8.98
CA GLY A 32 2.93 -17.02 -9.79
C GLY A 32 4.40 -17.35 -10.08
N PRO A 33 4.81 -18.62 -10.19
CA PRO A 33 6.21 -18.98 -10.38
C PRO A 33 6.77 -18.51 -11.74
N SER A 34 5.90 -18.10 -12.67
CA SER A 34 6.28 -17.70 -14.02
C SER A 34 6.64 -16.21 -14.10
N VAL A 35 7.63 -15.88 -14.94
CA VAL A 35 8.01 -14.49 -15.22
C VAL A 35 6.82 -13.66 -15.73
N ALA A 36 5.90 -14.29 -16.46
CA ALA A 36 4.71 -13.66 -17.01
C ALA A 36 3.70 -13.17 -15.93
N SER A 37 3.66 -13.79 -14.75
CA SER A 37 2.74 -13.34 -13.69
C SER A 37 3.07 -11.93 -13.20
N PHE A 38 4.33 -11.50 -13.33
CA PHE A 38 4.77 -10.17 -12.92
C PHE A 38 4.16 -9.05 -13.76
N LEU A 39 3.82 -9.31 -15.03
CA LEU A 39 3.07 -8.36 -15.84
C LEU A 39 1.71 -8.04 -15.22
N ARG A 40 0.96 -9.07 -14.83
CA ARG A 40 -0.32 -8.92 -14.13
C ARG A 40 -0.12 -8.24 -12.77
N ALA A 41 0.90 -8.67 -12.02
CA ALA A 41 1.20 -8.11 -10.72
C ALA A 41 1.49 -6.59 -10.77
N GLY A 42 2.23 -6.13 -11.78
CA GLY A 42 2.49 -4.70 -12.00
C GLY A 42 1.24 -3.92 -12.41
N PHE A 43 0.40 -4.52 -13.26
CA PHE A 43 -0.87 -3.95 -13.67
C PHE A 43 -1.84 -3.79 -12.49
N GLU A 44 -2.00 -4.84 -11.69
CA GLU A 44 -2.83 -4.82 -10.48
C GLU A 44 -2.29 -3.84 -9.45
N HIS A 45 -0.97 -3.82 -9.21
CA HIS A 45 -0.34 -2.87 -8.30
C HIS A 45 -0.70 -1.42 -8.66
N MET A 46 -0.62 -1.05 -9.95
CA MET A 46 -0.93 0.30 -10.40
C MET A 46 -2.43 0.65 -10.27
N LEU A 47 -3.34 -0.30 -10.48
CA LEU A 47 -4.79 -0.05 -10.42
C LEU A 47 -5.39 -0.17 -9.02
N LEU A 48 -4.80 -0.99 -8.16
CA LEU A 48 -5.25 -1.19 -6.78
C LEU A 48 -4.58 -0.19 -5.81
N GLY A 49 -3.45 0.41 -6.21
CA GLY A 49 -2.78 1.49 -5.50
C GLY A 49 -3.59 2.79 -5.56
N TRP A 50 -4.34 3.09 -4.49
CA TRP A 50 -5.16 4.29 -4.41
C TRP A 50 -4.31 5.57 -4.49
N ASP A 51 -3.09 5.55 -3.97
CA ASP A 51 -2.11 6.62 -4.01
C ASP A 51 -1.66 6.93 -5.44
N HIS A 52 -1.41 5.90 -6.27
CA HIS A 52 -1.11 6.10 -7.69
C HIS A 52 -2.29 6.73 -8.42
N LEU A 53 -3.52 6.23 -8.17
CA LEU A 53 -4.73 6.78 -8.79
C LEU A 53 -4.97 8.24 -8.37
N LEU A 54 -4.80 8.57 -7.09
CA LEU A 54 -4.93 9.94 -6.59
C LEU A 54 -3.83 10.86 -7.15
N PHE A 55 -2.59 10.37 -7.26
CA PHE A 55 -1.50 11.14 -7.86
C PHE A 55 -1.80 11.48 -9.32
N VAL A 56 -2.21 10.48 -10.11
CA VAL A 56 -2.58 10.63 -11.52
C VAL A 56 -3.74 11.60 -11.70
N ALA A 57 -4.80 11.44 -10.91
CA ALA A 57 -5.94 12.34 -10.91
C ALA A 57 -5.53 13.77 -10.51
N GLY A 58 -4.69 13.90 -9.50
CA GLY A 58 -4.18 15.20 -9.04
C GLY A 58 -3.36 15.92 -10.10
N VAL A 59 -2.44 15.22 -10.77
CA VAL A 59 -1.62 15.77 -11.85
C VAL A 59 -2.50 16.17 -13.04
N LEU A 60 -3.50 15.36 -13.41
CA LEU A 60 -4.45 15.71 -14.48
C LEU A 60 -5.24 16.99 -14.17
N ILE A 61 -5.76 17.13 -12.94
CA ILE A 61 -6.51 18.33 -12.51
C ILE A 61 -5.59 19.56 -12.42
N LEU A 62 -4.36 19.37 -11.91
CA LEU A 62 -3.35 20.42 -11.75
C LEU A 62 -2.91 20.96 -13.11
N ALA A 63 -2.47 20.07 -14.00
CA ALA A 63 -1.86 20.41 -15.28
C ALA A 63 -2.82 21.15 -16.22
N GLY A 64 -4.12 20.86 -16.13
CA GLY A 64 -5.18 21.48 -16.92
C GLY A 64 -5.11 21.21 -18.43
N GLU A 65 -4.10 20.45 -18.88
CA GLU A 65 -3.83 20.09 -20.26
C GLU A 65 -3.26 18.67 -20.29
N VAL A 66 -3.84 17.82 -21.14
CA VAL A 66 -3.50 16.39 -21.21
C VAL A 66 -2.02 16.18 -21.54
N ARG A 67 -1.48 16.91 -22.52
CA ARG A 67 -0.06 16.79 -22.91
C ARG A 67 0.89 17.05 -21.74
N ARG A 68 0.60 18.06 -20.92
CA ARG A 68 1.41 18.40 -19.74
C ARG A 68 1.25 17.35 -18.64
N ALA A 69 0.03 16.88 -18.39
CA ALA A 69 -0.22 15.83 -17.41
C ALA A 69 0.52 14.54 -17.77
N VAL A 70 0.40 14.09 -19.03
CA VAL A 70 1.09 12.92 -19.55
C VAL A 70 2.60 13.09 -19.40
N ALA A 71 3.17 14.24 -19.79
CA ALA A 71 4.61 14.48 -19.64
C ALA A 71 5.08 14.37 -18.17
N LEU A 72 4.32 14.88 -17.20
CA LEU A 72 4.66 14.79 -15.78
C LEU A 72 4.52 13.36 -15.24
N ILE A 73 3.45 12.66 -15.62
CA ILE A 73 3.22 11.26 -15.22
C ILE A 73 4.31 10.36 -15.82
N SER A 74 4.65 10.55 -17.11
CA SER A 74 5.74 9.84 -17.76
C SER A 74 7.08 10.11 -17.10
N LEU A 75 7.32 11.34 -16.62
CA LEU A 75 8.55 11.66 -15.92
C LEU A 75 8.61 11.00 -14.54
N PHE A 76 7.50 10.94 -13.80
CA PHE A 76 7.40 10.14 -12.58
C PHE A 76 7.69 8.66 -12.85
N ALA A 77 7.03 8.09 -13.87
CA ALA A 77 7.21 6.70 -14.28
C ALA A 77 8.67 6.42 -14.65
N LEU A 78 9.31 7.29 -15.44
CA LEU A 78 10.72 7.17 -15.80
C LEU A 78 11.63 7.11 -14.56
N GLY A 79 11.43 8.01 -13.60
CA GLY A 79 12.17 8.00 -12.34
C GLY A 79 11.96 6.70 -11.57
N HIS A 80 10.70 6.29 -11.45
CA HIS A 80 10.30 5.05 -10.78
C HIS A 80 10.94 3.82 -11.39
N SER A 81 10.82 3.63 -12.71
CA SER A 81 11.41 2.48 -13.41
C SER A 81 12.93 2.45 -13.27
N THR A 82 13.58 3.62 -13.32
CA THR A 82 15.04 3.73 -13.19
C THR A 82 15.51 3.21 -11.84
N THR A 83 14.95 3.71 -10.73
CA THR A 83 15.38 3.27 -9.40
C THR A 83 14.89 1.88 -9.06
N LEU A 84 13.71 1.46 -9.53
CA LEU A 84 13.22 0.09 -9.37
C LEU A 84 14.22 -0.93 -9.92
N VAL A 85 14.65 -0.75 -11.17
CA VAL A 85 15.60 -1.65 -11.82
C VAL A 85 16.96 -1.60 -11.13
N VAL A 86 17.49 -0.40 -10.88
CA VAL A 86 18.81 -0.23 -10.24
C VAL A 86 18.82 -0.84 -8.84
N ALA A 87 17.83 -0.53 -8.00
CA ALA A 87 17.77 -1.01 -6.63
C ALA A 87 17.54 -2.53 -6.57
N ALA A 88 16.72 -3.09 -7.46
CA ALA A 88 16.50 -4.53 -7.53
C ALA A 88 17.78 -5.30 -7.92
N LEU A 89 18.57 -4.76 -8.86
CA LEU A 89 19.83 -5.38 -9.29
C LEU A 89 20.97 -5.17 -8.29
N ALA A 90 21.05 -3.99 -7.69
CA ALA A 90 22.08 -3.65 -6.71
C ALA A 90 21.78 -4.19 -5.30
N GLY A 91 20.59 -4.73 -5.06
CA GLY A 91 20.16 -5.23 -3.76
C GLY A 91 19.99 -4.13 -2.72
N TRP A 92 19.64 -2.91 -3.14
CA TRP A 92 19.38 -1.82 -2.22
C TRP A 92 18.09 -2.08 -1.45
N ARG A 93 18.16 -1.94 -0.12
CA ARG A 93 17.01 -2.10 0.78
C ARG A 93 16.82 -0.81 1.57
N VAL A 94 15.61 -0.27 1.54
CA VAL A 94 15.21 0.89 2.34
C VAL A 94 13.96 0.56 3.13
N ASP A 95 13.70 1.32 4.19
CA ASP A 95 12.45 1.21 4.92
C ASP A 95 11.26 1.56 4.00
N ALA A 96 10.47 0.55 3.63
CA ALA A 96 9.32 0.70 2.74
C ALA A 96 8.27 1.66 3.33
N LEU A 97 8.13 1.74 4.66
CA LEU A 97 7.18 2.65 5.31
C LEU A 97 7.64 4.11 5.15
N LEU A 98 8.95 4.36 5.19
CA LEU A 98 9.46 5.71 4.93
C LEU A 98 9.16 6.14 3.50
N VAL A 99 9.28 5.22 2.55
CA VAL A 99 8.93 5.47 1.15
C VAL A 99 7.42 5.74 1.01
N ASP A 100 6.56 4.95 1.65
CA ASP A 100 5.10 5.16 1.68
C ASP A 100 4.73 6.57 2.19
N VAL A 101 5.41 7.07 3.23
CA VAL A 101 5.21 8.45 3.72
C VAL A 101 5.57 9.48 2.65
N VAL A 102 6.70 9.32 1.96
CA VAL A 102 7.11 10.24 0.89
C VAL A 102 6.12 10.23 -0.27
N ILE A 103 5.58 9.06 -0.61
CA ILE A 103 4.57 8.91 -1.67
C ILE A 103 3.28 9.64 -1.27
N ALA A 104 2.79 9.45 -0.05
CA ALA A 104 1.62 10.17 0.45
C ALA A 104 1.85 11.70 0.48
N LEU A 105 3.06 12.15 0.85
CA LEU A 105 3.45 13.56 0.77
C LEU A 105 3.50 14.08 -0.67
N SER A 106 3.83 13.25 -1.65
CA SER A 106 3.80 13.66 -3.07
C SER A 106 2.38 13.99 -3.54
N VAL A 107 1.37 13.26 -3.07
CA VAL A 107 -0.06 13.55 -3.34
C VAL A 107 -0.46 14.88 -2.69
N VAL A 108 -0.07 15.10 -1.43
CA VAL A 108 -0.27 16.38 -0.74
C VAL A 108 0.39 17.53 -1.50
N PHE A 109 1.63 17.34 -1.97
CA PHE A 109 2.38 18.33 -2.73
C PHE A 109 1.66 18.73 -4.02
N VAL A 110 1.18 17.76 -4.80
CA VAL A 110 0.37 18.02 -6.01
C VAL A 110 -0.93 18.76 -5.65
N GLY A 111 -1.59 18.31 -4.58
CA GLY A 111 -2.79 18.92 -3.99
C GLY A 111 -2.61 20.41 -3.69
N VAL A 112 -1.60 20.74 -2.88
CA VAL A 112 -1.26 22.11 -2.47
C VAL A 112 -0.86 22.95 -3.67
N ALA A 113 -0.04 22.42 -4.59
CA ALA A 113 0.33 23.13 -5.80
C ALA A 113 -0.91 23.52 -6.63
N GLY A 114 -1.94 22.67 -6.64
CA GLY A 114 -3.23 22.96 -7.28
C GLY A 114 -4.03 24.05 -6.57
N LEU A 115 -4.09 24.02 -5.23
CA LEU A 115 -4.75 25.05 -4.43
C LEU A 115 -4.12 26.44 -4.60
N LEU A 116 -2.80 26.48 -4.77
CA LEU A 116 -2.05 27.72 -5.00
C LEU A 116 -2.16 28.25 -6.45
N GLY A 117 -2.99 27.63 -7.30
CA GLY A 117 -3.22 28.04 -8.68
C GLY A 117 -2.23 27.46 -9.70
N GLY A 118 -1.39 26.51 -9.29
CA GLY A 118 -0.40 25.84 -10.13
C GLY A 118 1.05 26.29 -9.89
N PRO A 119 2.04 25.53 -10.38
CA PRO A 119 3.44 25.85 -10.19
C PRO A 119 3.87 27.07 -11.00
N ARG A 120 4.63 27.99 -10.38
CA ARG A 120 5.24 29.15 -11.07
C ARG A 120 6.31 28.74 -12.08
N ARG A 121 7.02 27.63 -11.84
CA ARG A 121 8.12 27.13 -12.68
C ARG A 121 7.94 25.65 -12.98
N TRP A 122 7.33 25.33 -14.12
CA TRP A 122 7.03 23.95 -14.53
C TRP A 122 8.25 23.03 -14.61
N ARG A 123 9.42 23.55 -14.98
CA ARG A 123 10.66 22.75 -15.03
C ARG A 123 11.09 22.23 -13.66
N TRP A 124 11.03 23.08 -12.64
CA TRP A 124 11.32 22.68 -11.26
C TRP A 124 10.28 21.70 -10.72
N PHE A 125 9.01 21.96 -11.02
CA PHE A 125 7.94 21.03 -10.65
C PHE A 125 8.14 19.65 -11.26
N ALA A 126 8.51 19.59 -12.55
CA ALA A 126 8.84 18.35 -13.24
C ALA A 126 10.02 17.62 -12.59
N ALA A 127 11.09 18.33 -12.22
CA ALA A 127 12.22 17.74 -11.50
C ALA A 127 11.84 17.16 -10.14
N VAL A 128 10.94 17.82 -9.40
CA VAL A 128 10.40 17.29 -8.13
C VAL A 128 9.55 16.04 -8.37
N VAL A 129 8.69 16.04 -9.39
CA VAL A 129 7.89 14.87 -9.79
C VAL A 129 8.78 13.68 -10.20
N PHE A 130 9.85 13.94 -10.95
CA PHE A 130 10.87 12.93 -11.24
C PHE A 130 11.49 12.37 -9.96
N GLY A 131 11.86 13.24 -9.02
CA GLY A 131 12.42 12.88 -7.72
C GLY A 131 11.48 12.00 -6.89
N PHE A 132 10.18 12.31 -6.87
CA PHE A 132 9.19 11.41 -6.24
C PHE A 132 9.15 10.04 -6.91
N GLY A 133 9.22 9.99 -8.25
CA GLY A 133 9.35 8.75 -9.01
C GLY A 133 10.55 7.93 -8.54
N LEU A 134 11.73 8.54 -8.45
CA LEU A 134 12.95 7.87 -7.98
C LEU A 134 12.76 7.23 -6.59
N ILE A 135 12.18 7.97 -5.63
CA ILE A 135 11.97 7.45 -4.28
C ILE A 135 10.93 6.32 -4.29
N HIS A 136 9.86 6.47 -5.07
CA HIS A 136 8.82 5.46 -5.22
C HIS A 136 9.36 4.11 -5.69
N GLY A 137 10.23 4.12 -6.72
CA GLY A 137 10.83 2.90 -7.25
C GLY A 137 11.68 2.14 -6.24
N LEU A 138 12.28 2.83 -5.28
CA LEU A 138 13.12 2.25 -4.24
C LEU A 138 12.31 1.46 -3.20
N GLY A 139 11.12 1.94 -2.82
CA GLY A 139 10.23 1.23 -1.90
C GLY A 139 9.72 -0.07 -2.50
N LEU A 140 9.32 -0.03 -3.78
CA LEU A 140 8.83 -1.21 -4.48
C LEU A 140 9.94 -2.25 -4.74
N ALA A 141 11.15 -1.80 -5.04
CA ALA A 141 12.31 -2.69 -5.17
C ALA A 141 12.58 -3.46 -3.86
N THR A 142 12.43 -2.79 -2.70
CA THR A 142 12.62 -3.45 -1.41
C THR A 142 11.56 -4.53 -1.19
N ARG A 143 10.29 -4.24 -1.44
CA ARG A 143 9.19 -5.22 -1.31
C ARG A 143 9.35 -6.41 -2.26
N LEU A 144 9.77 -6.18 -3.50
CA LEU A 144 10.06 -7.26 -4.45
C LEU A 144 11.19 -8.18 -3.97
N GLN A 145 12.21 -7.64 -3.30
CA GLN A 145 13.31 -8.42 -2.74
C GLN A 145 12.88 -9.22 -1.51
N GLU A 146 11.94 -8.70 -0.71
CA GLU A 146 11.38 -9.38 0.46
C GLU A 146 10.56 -10.63 0.11
N LEU A 147 10.05 -10.71 -1.12
CA LEU A 147 9.39 -11.91 -1.65
C LEU A 147 10.33 -13.12 -1.77
N GLY A 148 11.65 -12.94 -1.61
CA GLY A 148 12.62 -14.04 -1.66
C GLY A 148 12.77 -14.66 -3.05
N LEU A 149 12.51 -13.88 -4.11
CA LEU A 149 12.55 -14.37 -5.48
C LEU A 149 13.96 -14.89 -5.86
N PRO A 150 14.06 -16.00 -6.61
CA PRO A 150 15.33 -16.43 -7.18
C PRO A 150 15.95 -15.32 -8.01
N ARG A 151 17.28 -15.15 -7.90
CA ARG A 151 18.03 -14.16 -8.69
C ARG A 151 17.88 -14.43 -10.20
N ASP A 152 17.71 -15.70 -10.57
CA ASP A 152 17.51 -16.14 -11.95
C ASP A 152 16.19 -15.59 -12.50
N GLY A 153 16.27 -14.74 -13.52
CA GLY A 153 15.12 -14.09 -14.13
C GLY A 153 14.59 -12.85 -13.37
N LEU A 154 15.29 -12.37 -12.34
CA LEU A 154 14.89 -11.17 -11.59
C LEU A 154 14.72 -9.95 -12.50
N LEU A 155 15.68 -9.68 -13.39
CA LEU A 155 15.60 -8.57 -14.33
C LEU A 155 14.35 -8.68 -15.22
N ALA A 156 14.08 -9.87 -15.76
CA ALA A 156 12.91 -10.10 -16.61
C ALA A 156 11.60 -9.88 -15.83
N ARG A 157 11.52 -10.35 -14.58
CA ARG A 157 10.37 -10.11 -13.69
C ARG A 157 10.16 -8.61 -13.43
N VAL A 158 11.23 -7.87 -13.11
CA VAL A 158 11.17 -6.42 -12.87
C VAL A 158 10.74 -5.65 -14.12
N LEU A 159 11.27 -6.03 -15.29
CA LEU A 159 10.89 -5.41 -16.56
C LEU A 159 9.41 -5.68 -16.91
N LEU A 160 8.95 -6.94 -16.81
CA LEU A 160 7.55 -7.27 -17.05
C LEU A 160 6.61 -6.58 -16.04
N PHE A 161 7.03 -6.51 -14.78
CA PHE A 161 6.31 -5.74 -13.78
C PHE A 161 6.16 -4.27 -14.19
N ASN A 162 7.25 -3.63 -14.65
CA ASN A 162 7.20 -2.24 -15.10
C ASN A 162 6.29 -2.04 -16.32
N VAL A 163 6.32 -2.97 -17.28
CA VAL A 163 5.37 -2.96 -18.42
C VAL A 163 3.93 -3.05 -17.93
N GLY A 164 3.67 -3.86 -16.90
CA GLY A 164 2.36 -3.94 -16.25
C GLY A 164 1.93 -2.63 -15.63
N VAL A 165 2.83 -1.96 -14.91
CA VAL A 165 2.59 -0.64 -14.31
C VAL A 165 2.28 0.40 -15.38
N GLU A 166 3.05 0.46 -16.47
CA GLU A 166 2.79 1.40 -17.56
C GLU A 166 1.44 1.15 -18.25
N ALA A 167 1.07 -0.12 -18.46
CA ALA A 167 -0.25 -0.48 -18.99
C ALA A 167 -1.38 -0.05 -18.03
N GLY A 168 -1.24 -0.32 -16.73
CA GLY A 168 -2.19 0.13 -15.71
C GLY A 168 -2.30 1.65 -15.64
N GLN A 169 -1.17 2.34 -15.82
CA GLN A 169 -1.08 3.80 -15.80
C GLN A 169 -1.82 4.45 -16.97
N LEU A 170 -1.75 3.86 -18.16
CA LEU A 170 -2.55 4.27 -19.32
C LEU A 170 -4.05 4.08 -19.07
N VAL A 171 -4.45 2.92 -18.53
CA VAL A 171 -5.83 2.63 -18.16
C VAL A 171 -6.35 3.62 -17.12
N ALA A 172 -5.55 3.93 -16.09
CA ALA A 172 -5.91 4.90 -15.07
C ALA A 172 -6.11 6.31 -15.66
N ILE A 173 -5.21 6.78 -16.53
CA ILE A 173 -5.35 8.08 -17.20
C ILE A 173 -6.65 8.12 -18.01
N ILE A 174 -6.92 7.10 -18.83
CA ILE A 174 -8.14 7.01 -19.65
C ILE A 174 -9.37 7.00 -18.74
N GLY A 175 -9.37 6.19 -17.69
CA GLY A 175 -10.47 6.09 -16.72
C GLY A 175 -10.78 7.43 -16.06
N VAL A 176 -9.76 8.13 -15.56
CA VAL A 176 -9.93 9.46 -14.96
C VAL A 176 -10.48 10.47 -15.98
N LEU A 177 -9.97 10.47 -17.21
CA LEU A 177 -10.46 11.36 -18.27
C LEU A 177 -11.91 11.08 -18.64
N VAL A 178 -12.31 9.81 -18.74
CA VAL A 178 -13.70 9.39 -19.01
C VAL A 178 -14.61 9.83 -17.86
N LEU A 179 -14.23 9.58 -16.60
CA LEU A 179 -14.99 9.99 -15.43
C LEU A 179 -15.15 11.51 -15.37
N ALA A 180 -14.07 12.27 -15.63
CA ALA A 180 -14.11 13.72 -15.70
C ALA A 180 -15.04 14.21 -16.84
N GLY A 181 -15.01 13.55 -18.00
CA GLY A 181 -15.87 13.85 -19.14
C GLY A 181 -17.35 13.58 -18.86
N VAL A 182 -17.68 12.48 -18.19
CA VAL A 182 -19.06 12.14 -17.78
C VAL A 182 -19.55 13.10 -16.69
N ALA A 183 -18.72 13.41 -15.69
CA ALA A 183 -19.04 14.37 -14.63
C ALA A 183 -19.21 15.81 -15.16
N GLY A 184 -18.45 16.17 -16.20
CA GLY A 184 -18.50 17.46 -16.89
C GLY A 184 -19.73 17.68 -17.78
N ARG A 185 -20.58 16.67 -18.00
CA ARG A 185 -21.85 16.79 -18.75
C ARG A 185 -23.00 17.43 -17.96
N ARG A 186 -22.73 18.05 -16.80
CA ARG A 186 -23.72 18.85 -16.04
C ARG A 186 -23.38 20.35 -16.10
N PRO A 187 -24.37 21.25 -16.31
CA PRO A 187 -24.12 22.63 -16.66
C PRO A 187 -23.36 23.38 -15.56
N ALA A 188 -22.27 24.03 -15.97
CA ALA A 188 -21.42 24.87 -15.15
C ALA A 188 -22.17 26.10 -14.62
N ARG A 189 -22.64 26.05 -13.36
CA ARG A 189 -22.98 27.25 -12.58
C ARG A 189 -22.69 27.00 -11.11
N TRP A 190 -21.56 27.51 -10.62
CA TRP A 190 -21.38 28.13 -9.30
C TRP A 190 -19.93 28.62 -9.22
N ALA A 191 -19.74 29.93 -9.29
CA ALA A 191 -18.48 30.58 -8.94
C ALA A 191 -18.81 31.61 -7.84
N PRO A 192 -18.28 31.49 -6.63
CA PRO A 192 -18.08 32.66 -5.79
C PRO A 192 -16.87 33.39 -6.38
N ARG A 193 -17.12 34.51 -7.06
CA ARG A 193 -16.07 35.46 -7.44
C ARG A 193 -15.56 36.12 -6.17
N TRP A 194 -14.48 35.62 -5.59
CA TRP A 194 -13.64 36.43 -4.72
C TRP A 194 -12.84 37.39 -5.63
N ARG A 195 -13.49 38.49 -6.04
CA ARG A 195 -12.74 39.70 -6.37
C ARG A 195 -12.45 40.36 -5.04
N LEU A 196 -11.19 40.34 -4.61
CA LEU A 196 -10.69 41.37 -3.71
C LEU A 196 -10.88 42.69 -4.48
N THR A 197 -11.94 43.41 -4.16
CA THR A 197 -12.13 44.80 -4.59
C THR A 197 -11.09 45.63 -3.85
N SER A 198 -9.90 45.76 -4.40
CA SER A 198 -9.14 47.00 -4.25
C SER A 198 -9.75 47.98 -5.24
N ALA A 199 -10.85 48.64 -4.84
CA ALA A 199 -11.43 49.73 -5.59
C ALA A 199 -10.49 50.94 -5.47
N GLY A 200 -9.68 51.17 -6.51
CA GLY A 200 -9.15 52.49 -6.84
C GLY A 200 -9.95 53.04 -8.02
N PRO A 201 -10.49 54.27 -7.98
CA PRO A 201 -11.25 54.81 -9.09
C PRO A 201 -10.30 55.32 -10.18
N GLY A 202 -10.35 54.71 -11.35
CA GLY A 202 -9.74 55.28 -12.57
C GLY A 202 -8.95 54.29 -13.40
N ALA A 203 -9.63 53.53 -14.27
CA ALA A 203 -9.02 53.03 -15.50
C ALA A 203 -10.11 52.71 -16.53
N ALA A 204 -9.93 53.29 -17.71
CA ALA A 204 -10.85 53.35 -18.84
C ALA A 204 -11.23 51.97 -19.42
N GLN A 205 -12.41 51.93 -20.08
CA GLN A 205 -12.85 50.79 -20.89
C GLN A 205 -12.01 50.70 -22.19
N PRO A 206 -11.52 49.52 -22.62
CA PRO A 206 -11.05 49.33 -23.98
C PRO A 206 -12.21 48.93 -24.92
N GLY A 207 -12.24 49.54 -26.11
CA GLY A 207 -13.24 49.33 -27.16
C GLY A 207 -13.18 47.97 -27.86
N PRO A 208 -14.11 47.69 -28.79
CA PRO A 208 -14.29 46.36 -29.37
C PRO A 208 -13.39 46.16 -30.58
N GLY A 209 -12.40 45.27 -30.48
CA GLY A 209 -11.59 44.87 -31.63
C GLY A 209 -10.70 43.68 -31.32
N ALA A 210 -10.62 42.75 -32.27
CA ALA A 210 -9.83 41.51 -32.27
C ALA A 210 -10.43 40.32 -31.48
N GLY A 211 -11.42 39.67 -32.08
CA GLY A 211 -11.73 38.28 -31.80
C GLY A 211 -10.57 37.36 -32.26
N ALA A 212 -9.58 37.17 -31.39
CA ALA A 212 -8.67 36.05 -31.50
C ALA A 212 -9.42 34.79 -31.03
N ALA A 213 -9.78 33.93 -31.97
CA ALA A 213 -10.29 32.60 -31.66
C ALA A 213 -9.24 31.86 -30.82
N GLN A 214 -9.54 31.66 -29.53
CA GLN A 214 -8.75 30.80 -28.67
C GLN A 214 -8.78 29.39 -29.27
N PRO A 215 -7.64 28.67 -29.38
CA PRO A 215 -7.68 27.27 -29.76
C PRO A 215 -8.62 26.55 -28.80
N ALA A 216 -9.34 25.54 -29.29
CA ALA A 216 -10.29 24.72 -28.53
C ALA A 216 -9.58 23.95 -27.40
N GLY A 217 -9.12 24.69 -26.39
CA GLY A 217 -8.49 24.23 -25.19
C GLY A 217 -9.57 23.87 -24.19
N TRP A 218 -9.33 22.76 -23.50
CA TRP A 218 -10.08 22.28 -22.36
C TRP A 218 -10.54 23.43 -21.45
N ARG A 219 -11.86 23.58 -21.25
CA ARG A 219 -12.41 24.61 -20.36
C ARG A 219 -12.09 24.25 -18.91
N PRO A 220 -11.64 25.20 -18.07
CA PRO A 220 -11.30 24.91 -16.68
C PRO A 220 -12.54 24.37 -15.95
N ILE A 221 -12.43 23.12 -15.52
CA ILE A 221 -13.46 22.44 -14.73
C ILE A 221 -13.67 23.24 -13.43
N GLY A 222 -14.90 23.67 -13.13
CA GLY A 222 -15.25 24.42 -11.90
C GLY A 222 -14.99 23.67 -10.58
N TRP A 223 -14.43 22.47 -10.64
CA TRP A 223 -14.12 21.57 -9.52
C TRP A 223 -12.67 21.67 -9.05
N ARG A 224 -11.82 22.48 -9.69
CA ARG A 224 -10.38 22.60 -9.34
C ARG A 224 -10.13 22.79 -7.84
N PRO A 225 -10.76 23.74 -7.13
CA PRO A 225 -10.49 23.88 -5.69
C PRO A 225 -11.02 22.69 -4.87
N VAL A 226 -12.20 22.14 -5.21
CA VAL A 226 -12.82 21.03 -4.47
C VAL A 226 -12.01 19.74 -4.61
N GLY A 227 -11.57 19.40 -5.83
CA GLY A 227 -10.73 18.23 -6.07
C GLY A 227 -9.36 18.33 -5.39
N GLN A 228 -8.76 19.52 -5.38
CA GLN A 228 -7.46 19.73 -4.77
C GLN A 228 -7.52 19.71 -3.22
N VAL A 229 -8.59 20.23 -2.61
CA VAL A 229 -8.83 20.06 -1.16
C VAL A 229 -8.98 18.58 -0.80
N GLY A 230 -9.74 17.82 -1.60
CA GLY A 230 -9.90 16.38 -1.41
C GLY A 230 -8.57 15.62 -1.46
N LEU A 231 -7.69 15.96 -2.41
CA LEU A 231 -6.36 15.37 -2.53
C LEU A 231 -5.46 15.67 -1.33
N VAL A 232 -5.44 16.93 -0.87
CA VAL A 232 -4.66 17.30 0.33
C VAL A 232 -5.18 16.56 1.55
N ALA A 233 -6.49 16.52 1.77
CA ALA A 233 -7.08 15.80 2.89
C ALA A 233 -6.76 14.31 2.86
N ALA A 234 -6.95 13.65 1.71
CA ALA A 234 -6.65 12.22 1.56
C ALA A 234 -5.16 11.93 1.80
N GLY A 235 -4.26 12.75 1.23
CA GLY A 235 -2.82 12.58 1.43
C GLY A 235 -2.40 12.78 2.89
N LEU A 236 -2.94 13.79 3.60
CA LEU A 236 -2.64 14.03 5.01
C LEU A 236 -3.16 12.90 5.91
N ILE A 237 -4.36 12.38 5.64
CA ILE A 237 -4.91 11.22 6.35
C ILE A 237 -3.99 10.01 6.18
N ALA A 238 -3.53 9.76 4.95
CA ALA A 238 -2.62 8.65 4.69
C ALA A 238 -1.27 8.81 5.39
N VAL A 239 -0.65 10.00 5.33
CA VAL A 239 0.58 10.29 6.08
C VAL A 239 0.38 10.01 7.57
N TRP A 240 -0.72 10.46 8.14
CA TRP A 240 -1.03 10.23 9.55
C TRP A 240 -1.19 8.75 9.88
N LEU A 241 -1.97 8.00 9.10
CA LEU A 241 -2.18 6.56 9.30
C LEU A 241 -0.88 5.76 9.21
N ILE A 242 -0.03 6.08 8.22
CA ILE A 242 1.27 5.42 8.05
C ILE A 242 2.22 5.78 9.19
N ALA A 243 2.22 7.04 9.64
CA ALA A 243 3.07 7.46 10.75
C ALA A 243 2.68 6.76 12.07
N VAL A 244 1.38 6.65 12.35
CA VAL A 244 0.88 5.93 13.53
C VAL A 244 1.26 4.45 13.45
N SER A 245 1.01 3.79 12.31
CA SER A 245 1.35 2.37 12.15
C SER A 245 2.84 2.11 12.29
N TRP A 246 3.69 3.01 11.79
CA TRP A 246 5.13 2.90 11.93
C TRP A 246 5.57 3.04 13.39
N VAL A 247 5.02 4.00 14.14
CA VAL A 247 5.30 4.13 15.59
C VAL A 247 4.89 2.86 16.33
N ASP A 248 3.71 2.31 16.05
CA ASP A 248 3.23 1.07 16.67
C ASP A 248 4.15 -0.11 16.38
N GLN A 249 4.58 -0.28 15.12
CA GLN A 249 5.53 -1.33 14.75
C GLN A 249 6.89 -1.17 15.44
N ARG A 250 7.39 0.06 15.58
CA ARG A 250 8.65 0.34 16.28
C ARG A 250 8.55 0.01 17.77
N ASN A 251 7.44 0.39 18.41
CA ASN A 251 7.19 0.07 19.81
C ASN A 251 7.06 -1.44 20.03
N ALA A 252 6.33 -2.14 19.16
CA ALA A 252 6.19 -3.59 19.21
C ALA A 252 7.53 -4.32 19.02
N GLY A 253 8.37 -3.85 18.08
CA GLY A 253 9.72 -4.37 17.87
C GLY A 253 10.64 -4.14 19.08
N ALA A 254 10.57 -2.97 19.72
CA ALA A 254 11.34 -2.69 20.94
C ALA A 254 10.88 -3.58 22.12
N ALA A 255 9.57 -3.77 22.28
CA ALA A 255 9.02 -4.69 23.28
C ALA A 255 9.46 -6.14 23.01
N PHE A 256 9.45 -6.57 21.74
CA PHE A 256 9.97 -7.89 21.35
C PHE A 256 11.46 -8.03 21.71
N ALA A 257 12.29 -7.04 21.39
CA ALA A 257 13.72 -7.07 21.73
C ALA A 257 13.98 -7.21 23.24
N ALA A 258 13.07 -6.71 24.09
CA ALA A 258 13.13 -6.84 25.54
C ALA A 258 12.54 -8.16 26.09
N SER A 259 11.76 -8.92 25.31
CA SER A 259 11.09 -10.15 25.75
C SER A 259 12.07 -11.30 26.11
N GLY A 260 13.25 -11.28 25.49
CA GLY A 260 14.20 -12.40 25.53
C GLY A 260 13.82 -13.57 24.61
N CYS A 261 12.71 -13.48 23.87
CA CYS A 261 12.39 -14.42 22.80
C CYS A 261 13.37 -14.23 21.63
N ARG A 262 13.63 -15.32 20.91
CA ARG A 262 14.50 -15.33 19.73
C ARG A 262 13.70 -15.70 18.49
N MET A 263 13.92 -14.96 17.41
CA MET A 263 13.45 -15.30 16.08
C MET A 263 14.64 -15.73 15.22
N GLY A 264 14.45 -16.76 14.41
CA GLY A 264 15.44 -17.25 13.45
C GLY A 264 14.79 -17.84 12.22
N ASP A 265 15.62 -18.16 11.23
CA ASP A 265 15.20 -18.91 10.05
C ASP A 265 14.77 -20.33 10.45
N ARG A 266 13.82 -20.89 9.70
CA ARG A 266 13.36 -22.26 9.95
C ARG A 266 14.46 -23.26 9.60
N SER A 267 14.93 -24.02 10.59
CA SER A 267 15.94 -25.09 10.41
C SER A 267 15.34 -26.47 10.12
N GLU A 268 14.05 -26.67 10.40
CA GLU A 268 13.37 -27.96 10.27
C GLU A 268 12.76 -28.14 8.87
N LEU A 269 13.24 -29.15 8.13
CA LEU A 269 12.69 -29.57 6.84
C LEU A 269 11.30 -30.19 7.04
N LEU A 270 10.26 -29.52 6.52
CA LEU A 270 8.96 -30.17 6.32
C LEU A 270 9.10 -31.14 5.16
N TRP A 271 9.18 -32.43 5.46
CA TRP A 271 8.82 -33.44 4.48
C TRP A 271 7.35 -33.21 4.11
N ALA A 272 7.02 -33.29 2.82
CA ALA A 272 5.68 -33.04 2.33
C ALA A 272 4.69 -34.02 2.99
N ALA A 273 4.02 -33.56 4.04
CA ALA A 273 2.92 -34.30 4.64
C ALA A 273 1.77 -34.32 3.64
N PRO A 274 1.05 -35.46 3.51
CA PRO A 274 -0.13 -35.51 2.66
C PRO A 274 -1.14 -34.45 3.10
N ALA A 275 -1.88 -33.88 2.15
CA ALA A 275 -2.89 -32.88 2.44
C ALA A 275 -3.89 -33.41 3.48
N ALA A 276 -3.82 -32.87 4.69
CA ALA A 276 -4.63 -33.30 5.81
C ALA A 276 -5.41 -32.11 6.37
N ALA A 277 -6.70 -32.30 6.61
CA ALA A 277 -7.52 -31.30 7.26
C ALA A 277 -7.10 -31.19 8.73
N VAL A 278 -6.97 -29.97 9.24
CA VAL A 278 -6.79 -29.71 10.67
C VAL A 278 -8.18 -29.59 11.30
N PRO A 279 -8.68 -30.61 12.04
CA PRO A 279 -10.06 -30.65 12.51
C PRO A 279 -10.38 -29.58 13.56
N LYS A 280 -9.37 -29.04 14.27
CA LYS A 280 -9.52 -27.94 15.21
C LYS A 280 -8.22 -27.12 15.32
N ARG A 281 -8.35 -25.84 15.70
CA ARG A 281 -7.22 -24.90 15.77
C ARG A 281 -6.47 -24.94 17.10
N PHE A 282 -7.02 -25.58 18.13
CA PHE A 282 -6.38 -25.66 19.45
C PHE A 282 -6.51 -27.07 20.00
N TYR A 283 -5.38 -27.68 20.32
CA TYR A 283 -5.26 -28.96 21.00
C TYR A 283 -4.81 -28.68 22.44
N GLY A 284 -5.56 -29.16 23.42
CA GLY A 284 -5.26 -29.04 24.85
C GLY A 284 -4.05 -29.85 25.29
N PRO A 285 -3.61 -29.69 26.55
CA PRO A 285 -2.44 -30.40 27.09
C PRO A 285 -2.65 -31.92 27.13
N ASP A 286 -3.89 -32.37 27.25
CA ASP A 286 -4.27 -33.80 27.28
C ASP A 286 -4.59 -34.35 25.88
N GLU A 287 -4.42 -33.55 24.82
CA GLU A 287 -4.78 -33.91 23.46
C GLU A 287 -3.54 -33.99 22.56
N THR A 288 -3.36 -35.11 21.88
CA THR A 288 -2.28 -35.25 20.89
C THR A 288 -2.60 -34.43 19.66
N ALA A 289 -1.70 -33.51 19.30
CA ALA A 289 -1.81 -32.74 18.07
C ALA A 289 -1.36 -33.60 16.86
N PRO A 290 -2.05 -33.52 15.70
CA PRO A 290 -1.63 -34.21 14.49
C PRO A 290 -0.46 -33.46 13.85
N ASP A 291 0.76 -33.85 14.21
CA ASP A 291 1.99 -33.17 13.78
C ASP A 291 2.13 -33.10 12.25
N ASP A 292 1.67 -34.12 11.53
CA ASP A 292 1.65 -34.19 10.06
C ASP A 292 0.67 -33.19 9.43
N ALA A 293 -0.54 -33.06 9.98
CA ALA A 293 -1.52 -32.08 9.51
C ALA A 293 -1.11 -30.64 9.86
N LEU A 294 -0.51 -30.44 11.05
CA LEU A 294 0.06 -29.15 11.44
C LEU A 294 1.23 -28.75 10.54
N ALA A 295 2.12 -29.70 10.23
CA ALA A 295 3.20 -29.55 9.25
C ALA A 295 2.68 -29.11 7.87
N TYR A 296 1.62 -29.74 7.37
CA TYR A 296 1.00 -29.39 6.09
C TYR A 296 0.47 -27.94 6.08
N VAL A 297 -0.28 -27.51 7.11
CA VAL A 297 -0.88 -26.17 7.10
C VAL A 297 0.15 -25.05 7.22
N VAL A 298 1.34 -25.32 7.76
CA VAL A 298 2.42 -24.33 7.74
C VAL A 298 2.88 -24.01 6.32
N ALA A 299 2.92 -25.02 5.43
CA ALA A 299 3.18 -24.80 4.00
C ALA A 299 2.05 -23.99 3.33
N GLU A 300 0.81 -24.18 3.80
CA GLU A 300 -0.36 -23.38 3.43
C GLU A 300 -0.39 -22.01 4.12
N GLY A 301 0.69 -21.57 4.77
CA GLY A 301 0.85 -20.23 5.34
C GLY A 301 0.26 -20.01 6.74
N TYR A 302 -0.06 -21.08 7.48
CA TYR A 302 -0.46 -20.99 8.89
C TYR A 302 0.74 -20.73 9.81
N VAL A 303 0.46 -20.16 10.98
CA VAL A 303 1.36 -20.20 12.13
C VAL A 303 0.99 -21.41 12.99
N VAL A 304 1.94 -22.29 13.27
CA VAL A 304 1.75 -23.37 14.24
C VAL A 304 2.49 -23.03 15.52
N VAL A 305 1.78 -23.12 16.65
CA VAL A 305 2.30 -22.80 17.99
C VAL A 305 2.40 -24.09 18.79
N GLU A 306 3.64 -24.47 19.11
CA GLU A 306 3.96 -25.57 20.00
C GLU A 306 4.14 -24.99 21.41
N TYR A 307 3.44 -25.55 22.40
CA TYR A 307 3.58 -25.12 23.79
C TYR A 307 3.90 -26.27 24.73
N SER A 308 4.61 -25.96 25.82
CA SER A 308 4.97 -26.97 26.82
C SER A 308 3.71 -27.48 27.55
N PRO A 309 3.53 -28.80 27.73
CA PRO A 309 2.42 -29.34 28.52
C PRO A 309 2.48 -28.93 30.00
N ARG A 310 3.58 -28.31 30.45
CA ARG A 310 3.77 -27.79 31.81
C ARG A 310 3.19 -26.39 32.03
N LEU A 311 2.56 -25.78 31.01
CA LEU A 311 1.89 -24.49 31.19
C LEU A 311 0.76 -24.59 32.20
N THR A 312 0.56 -23.52 32.98
CA THR A 312 -0.56 -23.43 33.92
C THR A 312 -1.89 -23.29 33.18
N ASP A 313 -3.00 -23.71 33.79
CA ASP A 313 -4.35 -23.56 33.21
C ASP A 313 -4.67 -22.13 32.77
N ARG A 314 -4.20 -21.13 33.54
CA ARG A 314 -4.34 -19.71 33.18
C ARG A 314 -3.57 -19.35 31.91
N GLN A 315 -2.37 -19.89 31.74
CA GLN A 315 -1.57 -19.67 30.52
C GLN A 315 -2.20 -20.37 29.32
N VAL A 316 -2.64 -21.63 29.49
CA VAL A 316 -3.36 -22.40 28.45
C VAL A 316 -4.65 -21.67 28.05
N GLY A 317 -5.39 -21.13 29.01
CA GLY A 317 -6.60 -20.33 28.76
C GLY A 317 -6.33 -19.08 27.93
N ARG A 318 -5.32 -18.28 28.30
CA ARG A 318 -4.92 -17.08 27.54
C ARG A 318 -4.38 -17.42 26.15
N LEU A 319 -3.64 -18.52 26.04
CA LEU A 319 -3.16 -18.99 24.74
C LEU A 319 -4.34 -19.41 23.86
N ARG A 320 -5.28 -20.20 24.38
CA ARG A 320 -6.49 -20.59 23.65
C ARG A 320 -7.27 -19.39 23.13
N GLU A 321 -7.48 -18.38 23.97
CA GLU A 321 -8.13 -17.12 23.57
C GLU A 321 -7.36 -16.43 22.43
N PHE A 322 -6.04 -16.30 22.58
CA PHE A 322 -5.17 -15.72 21.54
C PHE A 322 -5.24 -16.47 20.20
N ILE A 323 -5.24 -17.80 20.22
CA ILE A 323 -5.27 -18.67 19.03
C ILE A 323 -6.65 -18.61 18.35
N THR A 324 -7.73 -18.69 19.14
CA THR A 324 -9.10 -18.69 18.60
C THR A 324 -9.53 -17.34 18.03
N ALA A 325 -8.97 -16.24 18.55
CA ALA A 325 -9.25 -14.87 18.09
C ALA A 325 -8.58 -14.50 16.76
N ARG A 326 -7.58 -15.26 16.32
CA ARG A 326 -6.85 -15.00 15.06
C ARG A 326 -7.16 -16.08 14.04
N ASP A 327 -7.02 -15.71 12.77
CA ASP A 327 -7.20 -16.65 11.68
C ASP A 327 -5.88 -17.30 11.30
N ARG A 328 -5.94 -18.50 10.70
CA ARG A 328 -4.77 -19.25 10.20
C ARG A 328 -3.64 -19.45 11.23
N ILE A 329 -4.05 -19.70 12.47
CA ILE A 329 -3.16 -20.11 13.55
C ILE A 329 -3.68 -21.40 14.16
N ALA A 330 -2.77 -22.32 14.46
CA ALA A 330 -3.08 -23.56 15.16
C ALA A 330 -2.09 -23.76 16.31
N ALA A 331 -2.52 -24.43 17.38
CA ALA A 331 -1.66 -24.70 18.52
C ALA A 331 -1.86 -26.10 19.09
N GLY A 332 -0.77 -26.72 19.52
CA GLY A 332 -0.78 -28.02 20.19
C GLY A 332 0.32 -28.13 21.24
N ALA A 333 0.09 -28.96 22.24
CA ALA A 333 1.12 -29.31 23.21
C ALA A 333 2.11 -30.28 22.54
N ALA A 334 3.40 -29.98 22.61
CA ALA A 334 4.43 -30.86 22.05
C ALA A 334 5.14 -31.63 23.16
N GLU A 335 5.16 -32.96 23.06
CA GLU A 335 5.84 -33.83 24.02
C GLU A 335 7.35 -33.55 24.01
N GLY A 336 7.94 -33.41 25.20
CA GLY A 336 9.37 -33.11 25.35
C GLY A 336 9.76 -31.64 25.13
N GLN A 337 8.82 -30.76 24.78
CA GLN A 337 9.10 -29.33 24.63
C GLN A 337 9.49 -28.68 25.97
N THR A 338 10.69 -28.12 26.01
CA THR A 338 11.25 -27.48 27.21
C THR A 338 10.85 -26.02 27.34
N GLU A 339 10.72 -25.33 26.22
CA GLU A 339 10.37 -23.92 26.16
C GLU A 339 8.86 -23.72 26.32
N PRO A 340 8.42 -22.71 27.08
CA PRO A 340 6.99 -22.44 27.27
C PRO A 340 6.22 -22.24 25.96
N LEU A 341 6.84 -21.58 24.97
CA LEU A 341 6.25 -21.28 23.67
C LEU A 341 7.30 -21.38 22.56
N LYS A 342 6.92 -22.07 21.48
CA LYS A 342 7.60 -22.08 20.20
C LYS A 342 6.54 -21.86 19.12
N ALA A 343 6.85 -21.05 18.11
CA ALA A 343 5.94 -20.86 16.98
C ALA A 343 6.70 -20.96 15.67
N VAL A 344 6.08 -21.56 14.66
CA VAL A 344 6.72 -21.86 13.38
C VAL A 344 5.83 -21.40 12.22
N THR A 345 6.49 -20.85 11.20
CA THR A 345 5.93 -20.53 9.89
C THR A 345 6.74 -21.25 8.82
N SER A 346 6.41 -21.10 7.54
CA SER A 346 7.17 -21.74 6.46
C SER A 346 8.62 -21.25 6.35
N TYR A 347 8.94 -20.06 6.88
CA TYR A 347 10.28 -19.46 6.79
C TYR A 347 10.91 -19.10 8.13
N GLY A 348 10.15 -19.05 9.22
CA GLY A 348 10.63 -18.54 10.50
C GLY A 348 10.26 -19.41 11.68
N THR A 349 11.04 -19.28 12.74
CA THR A 349 10.77 -19.89 14.04
C THR A 349 10.94 -18.84 15.13
N LEU A 350 9.98 -18.79 16.05
CA LEU A 350 10.03 -18.06 17.31
C LEU A 350 10.24 -19.06 18.44
N THR A 351 11.18 -18.78 19.32
CA THR A 351 11.39 -19.55 20.56
C THR A 351 11.45 -18.59 21.73
N CYS A 352 10.61 -18.81 22.73
CA CYS A 352 10.50 -17.95 23.90
C CYS A 352 10.94 -18.68 25.17
N PRO A 353 11.91 -18.15 25.95
CA PRO A 353 12.34 -18.76 27.21
C PRO A 353 11.29 -18.63 28.32
N ARG A 354 10.29 -17.77 28.14
CA ARG A 354 9.18 -17.51 29.06
C ARG A 354 7.88 -17.43 28.29
N PHE A 355 6.75 -17.66 28.97
CA PHE A 355 5.43 -17.49 28.35
C PHE A 355 5.17 -16.01 28.04
N ASP A 356 5.27 -15.63 26.76
CA ASP A 356 5.11 -14.26 26.29
C ASP A 356 4.19 -14.21 25.06
N LEU A 357 2.93 -13.83 25.29
CA LEU A 357 1.93 -13.69 24.23
C LEU A 357 2.12 -12.41 23.40
N ALA A 358 2.82 -11.39 23.92
CA ALA A 358 3.08 -10.18 23.16
C ALA A 358 4.14 -10.45 22.09
N ALA A 359 5.19 -11.19 22.43
CA ALA A 359 6.20 -11.65 21.47
C ALA A 359 5.59 -12.61 20.42
N LEU A 360 4.71 -13.53 20.85
CA LEU A 360 3.96 -14.39 19.93
C LEU A 360 3.06 -13.55 19.00
N GLY A 361 2.35 -12.56 19.54
CA GLY A 361 1.56 -11.58 18.78
C GLY A 361 2.39 -10.91 17.69
N TYR A 362 3.53 -10.33 18.07
CA TYR A 362 4.44 -9.68 17.13
C TYR A 362 4.89 -10.61 16.00
N PHE A 363 5.25 -11.86 16.31
CA PHE A 363 5.64 -12.85 15.31
C PHE A 363 4.51 -13.21 14.34
N VAL A 364 3.31 -13.46 14.87
CA VAL A 364 2.11 -13.79 14.08
C VAL A 364 1.68 -12.62 13.20
N ASP A 365 1.68 -11.40 13.75
CA ASP A 365 1.27 -10.19 13.02
C ASP A 365 2.28 -9.88 11.90
N ARG A 366 3.59 -10.05 12.18
CA ARG A 366 4.66 -9.92 11.17
C ARG A 366 4.50 -10.95 10.05
N TRP A 367 4.21 -12.22 10.38
CA TRP A 367 3.97 -13.25 9.38
C TRP A 367 2.72 -12.98 8.55
N SER A 368 1.62 -12.59 9.18
CA SER A 368 0.35 -12.30 8.51
C SER A 368 0.45 -11.11 7.54
N ALA A 369 1.38 -10.18 7.80
CA ALA A 369 1.71 -9.08 6.90
C ALA A 369 2.68 -9.47 5.77
N ASP A 370 3.40 -10.58 5.89
CA ASP A 370 4.34 -11.06 4.87
C ASP A 370 3.56 -11.62 3.67
N PRO A 371 3.83 -11.17 2.43
CA PRO A 371 3.15 -11.70 1.24
C PRO A 371 3.29 -13.21 1.08
N ARG A 372 4.40 -13.81 1.56
CA ARG A 372 4.68 -15.24 1.51
C ARG A 372 3.77 -16.07 2.43
N SER A 373 3.03 -15.42 3.33
CA SER A 373 2.03 -16.08 4.18
C SER A 373 0.74 -16.41 3.45
N ARG A 374 0.52 -15.88 2.24
CA ARG A 374 -0.68 -16.20 1.46
C ARG A 374 -0.49 -17.53 0.71
N PRO A 375 -1.51 -18.40 0.65
CA PRO A 375 -1.41 -19.60 -0.17
C PRO A 375 -1.19 -19.20 -1.63
N TYR A 376 -0.45 -20.02 -2.38
CA TYR A 376 -0.40 -19.91 -3.83
C TYR A 376 -1.81 -20.18 -4.37
N GLN A 377 -2.49 -19.15 -4.90
CA GLN A 377 -3.78 -19.27 -5.58
C GLN A 377 -3.61 -19.54 -7.07
#